data_AF-Q6XHD3-F1
#
_entry.id   AF-Q6XHD3-F1
#
_cell.length_a   1.000
_cell.length_b   1.000
_cell.length_c   1.000
_cell.angle_alpha   90.00
_cell.angle_beta   90.00
_cell.angle_gamma   90.00
#
_symmetry.space_group_name_H-M   'P 1'
#
loop_
_entity.id
_entity.type
_entity.pdbx_description
1 polymer ?
#
loop_
_entity_poly.entity_id
_entity_poly.type
_entity_poly.pdbx_seq_one_letter_code
_entity_poly.pdbx_strand_id
1 'polypeptide(L)'
;MTSHPVFIDLSLDEQVQELRKYFKKLGAEISSEKSNKGVEDDLHKIIGVCDVCFKDGEPSQIDGILNSIVSIMITIPLDRGENIVLAYCEKMTKAPNLPLGKVCLQSLWRLFNNLDTASPLRYHVYYHLVQVAKQCEQVLEV
;
A
#
# COMPACT_ATOMS: atom_id res chain seq x y z
N MET A 1 15.75 -8.86 21.10
CA MET A 1 15.49 -10.20 20.55
C MET A 1 15.62 -10.09 19.04
N THR A 2 16.59 -10.82 18.49
CA THR A 2 16.96 -11.09 17.09
C THR A 2 16.16 -10.38 15.99
N SER A 3 16.80 -9.42 15.30
CA SER A 3 16.41 -9.05 13.94
C SER A 3 16.60 -10.28 13.07
N HIS A 4 15.50 -10.80 12.54
CA HIS A 4 15.53 -11.86 11.57
C HIS A 4 15.60 -11.18 10.20
N PRO A 5 16.72 -11.27 9.44
CA PRO A 5 16.75 -10.82 8.05
C PRO A 5 15.95 -11.85 7.27
N VAL A 6 14.68 -11.55 7.08
CA VAL A 6 13.75 -12.49 6.48
C VAL A 6 13.69 -12.20 5.00
N PHE A 7 14.63 -12.79 4.27
CA PHE A 7 14.38 -13.20 2.89
C PHE A 7 13.40 -14.38 2.95
N ILE A 8 12.14 -14.09 3.27
CA ILE A 8 11.07 -15.05 3.03
C ILE A 8 10.91 -15.07 1.50
N ASP A 9 11.37 -16.16 0.89
CA ASP A 9 11.22 -16.44 -0.54
C ASP A 9 9.79 -16.94 -0.80
N LEU A 10 8.78 -16.09 -0.52
CA LEU A 10 7.39 -16.39 -0.88
C LEU A 10 7.18 -16.01 -2.33
N SER A 11 6.52 -16.89 -3.07
CA SER A 11 5.92 -16.53 -4.34
C SER A 11 4.94 -15.37 -4.18
N LEU A 12 4.74 -14.60 -5.25
CA LEU A 12 3.81 -13.47 -5.28
C LEU A 12 2.42 -13.86 -4.73
N ASP A 13 1.96 -15.04 -5.14
CA ASP A 13 0.71 -15.66 -4.73
C ASP A 13 0.61 -15.91 -3.22
N GLU A 14 1.70 -16.34 -2.60
CA GLU A 14 1.74 -16.59 -1.15
C GLU A 14 1.79 -15.28 -0.37
N GLN A 15 2.55 -14.28 -0.85
CA GLN A 15 2.60 -12.95 -0.22
C GLN A 15 1.21 -12.31 -0.18
N VAL A 16 0.49 -12.37 -1.31
CA VAL A 16 -0.89 -11.87 -1.42
C VAL A 16 -1.82 -12.63 -0.49
N GLN A 17 -1.71 -13.96 -0.43
CA GLN A 17 -2.54 -14.78 0.45
C GLN A 17 -2.30 -14.48 1.93
N GLU A 18 -1.05 -14.27 2.34
CA GLU A 18 -0.72 -13.89 3.73
C GLU A 18 -1.28 -12.50 4.07
N LEU A 19 -1.24 -11.53 3.16
CA LEU A 19 -1.89 -10.24 3.37
C LEU A 19 -3.41 -10.38 3.56
N ARG A 20 -4.09 -11.23 2.77
CA ARG A 20 -5.53 -11.47 2.94
C ARG A 20 -5.84 -12.07 4.31
N LYS A 21 -5.09 -13.10 4.73
CA LYS A 21 -5.23 -13.70 6.06
C LYS A 21 -4.97 -12.66 7.16
N TYR A 22 -3.97 -11.82 6.99
CA TYR A 22 -3.65 -10.74 7.93
C TYR A 22 -4.81 -9.76 8.07
N PHE A 23 -5.30 -9.18 6.97
CA PHE A 23 -6.42 -8.23 7.03
C PHE A 23 -7.71 -8.89 7.54
N LYS A 24 -7.95 -10.16 7.21
CA LYS A 24 -9.07 -10.91 7.79
C LYS A 24 -8.98 -11.03 9.31
N LYS A 25 -7.79 -11.31 9.85
CA LYS A 25 -7.54 -11.37 11.30
C LYS A 25 -7.76 -10.02 11.99
N LEU A 26 -7.52 -8.91 11.29
CA LEU A 26 -7.85 -7.56 11.75
C LEU A 26 -9.35 -7.20 11.65
N GLY A 27 -10.19 -8.13 11.17
CA GLY A 27 -11.63 -7.91 11.04
C GLY A 27 -12.06 -7.24 9.73
N ALA A 28 -11.19 -7.18 8.72
CA ALA A 28 -11.58 -6.69 7.41
C ALA A 28 -12.59 -7.63 6.72
N GLU A 29 -13.52 -7.04 5.97
CA GLU A 29 -14.46 -7.75 5.11
C GLU A 29 -13.77 -8.23 3.83
N ILE A 30 -12.92 -9.24 3.96
CA ILE A 30 -12.19 -9.89 2.87
C ILE A 30 -12.26 -11.41 3.01
N SER A 31 -12.07 -12.15 1.91
CA SER A 31 -11.91 -13.61 1.95
C SER A 31 -10.46 -13.98 2.26
N SER A 32 -10.23 -15.04 3.05
CA SER A 32 -8.90 -15.64 3.23
C SER A 32 -8.43 -16.40 1.98
N GLU A 33 -9.36 -16.78 1.11
CA GLU A 33 -9.08 -17.50 -0.13
C GLU A 33 -8.67 -16.54 -1.25
N LYS A 34 -7.82 -17.06 -2.15
CA LYS A 34 -7.40 -16.38 -3.38
C LYS A 34 -8.59 -16.13 -4.30
N SER A 35 -8.48 -15.07 -5.09
CA SER A 35 -9.44 -14.80 -6.15
C SER A 35 -9.22 -15.76 -7.30
N ASN A 36 -10.32 -16.21 -7.88
CA ASN A 36 -10.37 -16.89 -9.16
C ASN A 36 -10.08 -15.97 -10.36
N LYS A 37 -9.85 -14.66 -10.13
CA LYS A 37 -9.50 -13.67 -11.16
C LYS A 37 -8.01 -13.29 -11.19
N GLY A 38 -7.18 -13.91 -10.35
CA GLY A 38 -5.73 -13.66 -10.30
C GLY A 38 -5.30 -12.61 -9.27
N VAL A 39 -3.98 -12.40 -9.21
CA VAL A 39 -3.30 -11.57 -8.20
C VAL A 39 -3.73 -10.11 -8.25
N GLU A 40 -4.01 -9.57 -9.43
CA GLU A 40 -4.42 -8.18 -9.61
C GLU A 40 -5.74 -7.89 -8.87
N ASP A 41 -6.73 -8.78 -9.02
CA ASP A 41 -8.01 -8.68 -8.30
C ASP A 41 -7.83 -8.89 -6.79
N ASP A 42 -6.92 -9.79 -6.40
CA ASP A 42 -6.61 -10.00 -4.99
C ASP A 42 -5.98 -8.77 -4.34
N LEU A 43 -5.02 -8.13 -5.02
CA LEU A 43 -4.38 -6.91 -4.55
C LEU A 43 -5.38 -5.76 -4.50
N HIS A 44 -6.23 -5.60 -5.51
CA HIS A 44 -7.27 -4.58 -5.51
C HIS A 44 -8.22 -4.73 -4.31
N LYS A 45 -8.62 -5.96 -3.96
CA LYS A 45 -9.42 -6.25 -2.76
C LYS A 45 -8.67 -5.94 -1.47
N ILE A 46 -7.39 -6.28 -1.38
CA ILE A 46 -6.53 -5.95 -0.24
C ILE A 46 -6.48 -4.44 -0.03
N ILE A 47 -6.24 -3.66 -1.09
CA ILE A 47 -6.19 -2.19 -1.05
C ILE A 47 -7.54 -1.62 -0.58
N GLY A 48 -8.65 -2.20 -1.05
CA GLY A 48 -9.99 -1.78 -0.63
C GLY A 48 -10.21 -1.77 0.89
N VAL A 49 -9.49 -2.61 1.63
CA VAL A 49 -9.62 -2.79 3.08
C VAL A 49 -8.34 -2.49 3.88
N CYS A 50 -7.27 -2.03 3.23
CA CYS A 50 -5.97 -1.94 3.89
C CYS A 50 -5.92 -0.89 5.01
N ASP A 51 -6.81 0.09 4.97
CA ASP A 51 -6.99 1.12 6.00
C ASP A 51 -7.47 0.56 7.35
N VAL A 52 -7.94 -0.70 7.40
CA VAL A 52 -8.25 -1.38 8.68
C VAL A 52 -7.03 -1.47 9.59
N CYS A 53 -5.80 -1.56 9.05
CA CYS A 53 -4.59 -1.59 9.87
C CYS A 53 -4.30 -0.28 10.61
N PHE A 54 -5.00 0.83 10.28
CA PHE A 54 -4.80 2.13 10.92
C PHE A 54 -5.44 2.25 12.31
N LYS A 55 -6.36 1.36 12.68
CA LYS A 55 -7.14 1.49 13.92
C LYS A 55 -6.30 1.27 15.17
N ASP A 56 -5.47 0.22 15.16
CA ASP A 56 -4.72 -0.26 16.34
C ASP A 56 -3.25 -0.60 16.02
N GLY A 57 -2.76 -0.23 14.83
CA GLY A 57 -1.41 -0.54 14.38
C GLY A 57 -0.38 0.51 14.80
N GLU A 58 0.79 0.07 15.25
CA GLU A 58 1.94 0.95 15.43
C GLU A 58 2.45 1.46 14.08
N PRO A 59 2.85 2.75 13.95
CA PRO A 59 3.27 3.34 12.68
C PRO A 59 4.34 2.53 11.92
N SER A 60 5.31 1.94 12.62
CA SER A 60 6.36 1.11 12.02
C SER A 60 5.85 -0.21 11.47
N GLN A 61 4.85 -0.82 12.12
CA GLN A 61 4.22 -2.05 11.65
C GLN A 61 3.36 -1.76 10.41
N ILE A 62 2.61 -0.66 10.44
CA ILE A 62 1.81 -0.19 9.30
C ILE A 62 2.73 0.11 8.11
N ASP A 63 3.86 0.77 8.33
CA ASP A 63 4.83 1.04 7.26
C ASP A 63 5.32 -0.25 6.60
N GLY A 64 5.62 -1.29 7.39
CA GLY A 64 5.99 -2.60 6.88
C GLY A 64 4.89 -3.25 6.03
N ILE A 65 3.63 -3.17 6.46
CA ILE A 65 2.47 -3.71 5.72
C ILE A 65 2.27 -2.96 4.40
N LEU A 66 2.32 -1.63 4.43
CA LEU A 66 2.19 -0.81 3.24
C LEU A 66 3.37 -1.01 2.28
N ASN A 67 4.58 -1.23 2.79
CA ASN A 67 5.75 -1.60 2.00
C ASN A 67 5.56 -2.94 1.27
N SER A 68 4.96 -3.94 1.92
CA SER A 68 4.60 -5.20 1.27
C SER A 68 3.58 -5.00 0.14
N ILE A 69 2.55 -4.17 0.37
CA ILE A 69 1.56 -3.83 -0.67
C ILE A 69 2.22 -3.15 -1.88
N VAL A 70 3.08 -2.15 -1.63
CA VAL A 70 3.81 -1.46 -2.71
C VAL A 70 4.73 -2.42 -3.46
N SER A 71 5.46 -3.28 -2.74
CA SER A 71 6.37 -4.28 -3.34
C SER A 71 5.63 -5.25 -4.26
N ILE A 72 4.43 -5.70 -3.88
CA ILE A 72 3.58 -6.54 -4.75
C ILE A 72 3.08 -5.72 -5.94
N MET A 73 2.60 -4.50 -5.70
CA MET A 73 2.01 -3.66 -6.75
C MET A 73 2.99 -3.35 -7.88
N ILE A 74 4.27 -3.11 -7.58
CA ILE A 74 5.29 -2.80 -8.60
C ILE A 74 5.65 -4.02 -9.48
N THR A 75 5.27 -5.24 -9.08
CA THR A 75 5.45 -6.44 -9.91
C THR A 75 4.32 -6.63 -10.93
N ILE A 76 3.21 -5.90 -10.78
CA ILE A 76 2.07 -5.99 -11.69
C ILE A 76 2.31 -5.07 -12.89
N PRO A 77 2.19 -5.58 -14.13
CA PRO A 77 2.26 -4.76 -15.34
C PRO A 77 1.29 -3.57 -15.31
N LEU A 78 1.80 -2.38 -15.64
CA LEU A 78 1.05 -1.12 -15.48
C LEU A 78 -0.22 -1.03 -16.34
N ASP A 79 -0.23 -1.70 -17.50
CA ASP A 79 -1.39 -1.82 -18.39
C ASP A 79 -2.60 -2.48 -17.70
N ARG A 80 -2.36 -3.28 -16.65
CA ARG A 80 -3.39 -3.90 -15.80
C ARG A 80 -3.46 -3.30 -14.39
N GLY A 81 -2.45 -2.51 -14.01
CA GLY A 81 -2.26 -1.99 -12.65
C GLY A 81 -2.76 -0.56 -12.41
N GLU A 82 -3.18 0.19 -13.43
CA GLU A 82 -3.59 1.60 -13.28
C GLU A 82 -4.67 1.81 -12.20
N ASN A 83 -5.78 1.07 -12.27
CA ASN A 83 -6.86 1.19 -11.28
C ASN A 83 -6.41 0.81 -9.86
N ILE A 84 -5.46 -0.11 -9.74
CA ILE A 84 -4.88 -0.54 -8.46
C ILE A 84 -4.06 0.61 -7.86
N VAL A 85 -3.21 1.25 -8.67
CA VAL A 85 -2.40 2.40 -8.26
C VAL A 85 -3.29 3.55 -7.81
N LEU A 86 -4.35 3.86 -8.56
CA LEU A 86 -5.30 4.93 -8.21
C LEU A 86 -6.04 4.62 -6.92
N ALA A 87 -6.58 3.40 -6.77
CA ALA A 87 -7.25 2.98 -5.54
C ALA A 87 -6.33 3.04 -4.32
N TYR A 88 -5.06 2.68 -4.50
CA TYR A 88 -4.05 2.78 -3.43
C TYR A 88 -3.81 4.25 -3.03
N CYS A 89 -3.63 5.13 -4.02
CA CYS A 89 -3.44 6.55 -3.78
C CYS A 89 -4.60 7.17 -3.00
N GLU A 90 -5.84 6.88 -3.42
CA GLU A 90 -7.03 7.34 -2.73
C GLU A 90 -7.08 6.85 -1.28
N LYS A 91 -6.71 5.59 -1.02
CA LYS A 91 -6.68 5.04 0.33
C LYS A 91 -5.68 5.74 1.24
N MET A 92 -4.51 6.10 0.73
CA MET A 92 -3.48 6.78 1.52
C MET A 92 -3.89 8.20 1.96
N THR A 93 -4.85 8.83 1.28
CA THR A 93 -5.40 10.15 1.69
C THR A 93 -6.33 10.09 2.91
N LYS A 94 -6.68 8.89 3.38
CA LYS A 94 -7.62 8.65 4.48
C LYS A 94 -6.92 8.38 5.81
N ALA A 95 -5.62 8.68 5.92
CA ALA A 95 -4.88 8.54 7.16
C ALA A 95 -5.58 9.32 8.30
N PRO A 96 -5.87 8.71 9.46
CA PRO A 96 -6.76 9.32 10.46
C PRO A 96 -6.05 10.35 11.36
N ASN A 97 -4.71 10.39 11.37
CA ASN A 97 -3.93 11.28 12.23
C ASN A 97 -2.55 11.58 11.61
N LEU A 98 -1.84 12.57 12.18
CA LEU A 98 -0.55 13.04 11.68
C LEU A 98 0.53 11.94 11.60
N PRO A 99 0.76 11.10 12.63
CA PRO A 99 1.73 10.00 12.54
C PRO A 99 1.46 9.06 11.36
N LEU A 100 0.20 8.64 11.17
CA LEU A 100 -0.17 7.75 10.08
C LEU A 100 -0.14 8.47 8.72
N GLY A 101 -0.44 9.77 8.68
CA GLY A 101 -0.26 10.59 7.49
C GLY A 101 1.19 10.59 6.99
N LYS A 102 2.17 10.62 7.90
CA LYS A 102 3.60 10.50 7.55
C LYS A 102 3.95 9.10 7.00
N VAL A 103 3.37 8.04 7.56
CA VAL A 103 3.55 6.67 7.06
C VAL A 103 2.95 6.52 5.65
N CYS A 104 1.73 7.01 5.43
CA CYS A 104 1.09 7.04 4.12
C CYS A 104 1.91 7.85 3.10
N LEU A 105 2.46 9.00 3.50
CA LEU A 105 3.33 9.81 2.66
C LEU A 105 4.58 9.03 2.22
N GLN A 106 5.26 8.36 3.15
CA GLN A 106 6.43 7.53 2.84
C GLN A 106 6.06 6.39 1.89
N SER A 107 4.87 5.81 2.05
CA SER A 107 4.42 4.75 1.15
C SER A 107 4.14 5.22 -0.27
N LEU A 108 3.49 6.38 -0.43
CA LEU A 108 3.31 7.02 -1.73
C LEU A 108 4.65 7.41 -2.36
N TRP A 109 5.61 7.88 -1.56
CA TRP A 109 6.95 8.20 -2.04
C TRP A 109 7.68 6.96 -2.57
N ARG A 110 7.60 5.82 -1.87
CA ARG A 110 8.15 4.55 -2.36
C ARG A 110 7.51 4.15 -3.69
N LEU A 111 6.19 4.25 -3.82
CA LEU A 111 5.50 3.95 -5.07
C LEU A 111 5.98 4.86 -6.21
N PHE A 112 6.02 6.18 -5.98
CA PHE A 112 6.46 7.15 -6.99
C PHE A 112 7.87 6.88 -7.50
N ASN A 113 8.80 6.51 -6.62
CA ASN A 113 10.18 6.22 -7.00
C ASN A 113 10.35 4.91 -7.78
N ASN A 114 9.45 3.93 -7.59
CA ASN A 114 9.51 2.65 -8.30
C ASN A 114 8.75 2.66 -9.64
N LEU A 115 7.94 3.68 -9.92
CA LEU A 115 7.30 3.83 -11.22
C LEU A 115 8.33 4.25 -12.28
N ASP A 116 8.21 3.69 -13.49
CA ASP A 116 8.97 4.15 -14.66
C ASP A 116 8.85 5.66 -14.85
N THR A 117 9.96 6.35 -15.11
CA THR A 117 10.01 7.81 -15.29
C THR A 117 9.09 8.34 -16.39
N ALA A 118 8.80 7.54 -17.42
CA ALA A 118 7.88 7.86 -18.51
C ALA A 118 6.43 7.47 -18.21
N SER A 119 6.15 6.82 -17.08
CA SER A 119 4.80 6.39 -16.72
C SER A 119 3.88 7.59 -16.44
N PRO A 120 2.71 7.70 -17.10
CA PRO A 120 1.74 8.75 -16.83
C PRO A 120 1.18 8.68 -15.41
N LEU A 121 1.23 7.50 -14.77
CA LEU A 121 0.77 7.30 -13.38
C LEU A 121 1.58 8.10 -12.37
N ARG A 122 2.80 8.52 -12.71
CA ARG A 122 3.61 9.40 -11.86
C ARG A 122 2.86 10.68 -11.52
N TYR A 123 2.08 11.23 -12.46
CA TYR A 123 1.27 12.42 -12.20
C TYR A 123 0.23 12.16 -11.11
N HIS A 124 -0.52 11.05 -11.23
CA HIS A 124 -1.54 10.68 -10.26
C HIS A 124 -0.96 10.41 -8.87
N VAL A 125 0.15 9.66 -8.79
CA VAL A 125 0.81 9.38 -7.51
C VAL A 125 1.36 10.67 -6.89
N TYR A 126 2.01 11.53 -7.69
CA TYR A 126 2.56 12.79 -7.20
C TYR A 126 1.49 13.75 -6.70
N TYR A 127 0.36 13.85 -7.40
CA TYR A 127 -0.79 14.64 -6.95
C TYR A 127 -1.25 14.23 -5.53
N HIS A 128 -1.45 12.92 -5.30
CA HIS A 128 -1.85 12.42 -3.99
C HIS A 128 -0.73 12.57 -2.95
N LEU A 129 0.53 12.44 -3.37
CA LEU A 129 1.69 12.66 -2.49
C LEU A 129 1.70 14.07 -1.92
N VAL A 130 1.48 15.08 -2.75
CA VAL A 130 1.37 16.49 -2.32
C VAL A 130 0.16 16.68 -1.41
N GLN A 131 -0.98 16.06 -1.73
CA GLN A 131 -2.18 16.11 -0.90
C GLN A 131 -1.93 15.56 0.52
N VAL A 132 -1.31 14.38 0.63
CA VAL A 132 -0.98 13.77 1.93
C VAL A 132 0.10 14.58 2.64
N ALA A 133 1.12 15.07 1.94
CA ALA A 133 2.16 15.90 2.52
C ALA A 133 1.57 17.16 3.18
N LYS A 134 0.57 17.78 2.55
CA LYS A 134 -0.15 18.91 3.15
C LYS A 134 -0.92 18.50 4.41
N GLN A 135 -1.62 17.36 4.38
CA GLN A 135 -2.38 16.83 5.52
C GLN A 135 -1.50 16.50 6.73
N CYS A 136 -0.23 16.15 6.52
CA CYS A 136 0.71 15.79 7.58
C CYS A 136 1.80 16.84 7.85
N GLU A 137 1.59 18.08 7.39
CA GLU A 137 2.48 19.23 7.64
C GLU A 137 3.91 18.96 7.18
N GLN A 138 4.07 18.32 6.02
CA GLN A 138 5.37 18.01 5.39
C GLN A 138 5.61 18.85 4.12
N VAL A 139 4.84 19.91 3.91
CA VAL A 139 5.09 20.92 2.88
C VAL A 139 5.75 22.11 3.56
N LEU A 140 6.92 22.51 3.08
CA LEU A 140 7.55 23.76 3.51
C LEU A 140 6.74 24.93 2.95
N GLU A 141 6.31 25.85 3.81
CA GLU A 141 5.83 27.15 3.37
C GLU A 141 7.02 27.93 2.79
N VAL A 142 6.81 28.51 1.59
CA VAL A 142 7.80 29.34 0.89
C VAL A 142 7.51 30.80 1.15
#